data_AF-A0A530L5N9-F1
#
_entry.id   AF-A0A530L5N9-F1
#
_cell.length_a   1.000
_cell.length_b   1.000
_cell.length_c   1.000
_cell.angle_alpha   90.00
_cell.angle_beta   90.00
_cell.angle_gamma   90.00
#
_symmetry.space_group_name_H-M   'P 1'
#
loop_
_entity.id
_entity.type
_entity.pdbx_description
1 polymer ?
#
loop_
_entity_poly.entity_id
_entity_poly.type
_entity_poly.pdbx_seq_one_letter_code
_entity_poly.pdbx_strand_id
1 'polypeptide(L)' 'ATRTGSLPVSQQQMVEIARALAHEARVVVMDEPTSSLTPNEVSLLFTVIRRLAALGIAVLYVSHKLDEVFEIAATVNVLR' A
#
# COMPACT_ATOMS: atom_id res chain seq x y z
N ALA A 1 -15.49 -14.63 -14.23
CA ALA A 1 -14.74 -13.75 -13.30
C ALA A 1 -13.94 -14.63 -12.35
N THR A 2 -12.68 -14.28 -12.09
CA THR A 2 -11.80 -14.99 -11.13
C THR A 2 -12.09 -14.49 -9.71
N ARG A 3 -12.10 -15.38 -8.70
CA ARG A 3 -12.33 -14.96 -7.30
C ARG A 3 -11.08 -14.22 -6.78
N THR A 4 -11.25 -13.12 -6.05
CA THR A 4 -10.12 -12.36 -5.49
C THR A 4 -9.19 -13.26 -4.66
N GLY A 5 -9.73 -14.14 -3.82
CA GLY A 5 -8.93 -15.08 -3.02
C GLY A 5 -8.16 -16.15 -3.81
N SER A 6 -8.35 -16.23 -5.13
CA SER A 6 -7.54 -17.10 -6.02
C SER A 6 -6.45 -16.34 -6.78
N LEU A 7 -6.32 -15.03 -6.56
CA LEU A 7 -5.26 -14.21 -7.14
C LEU A 7 -4.01 -14.25 -6.24
N PRO A 8 -2.79 -14.05 -6.79
CA PRO A 8 -1.60 -13.75 -6.00
C PRO A 8 -1.84 -12.57 -5.05
N VAL A 9 -1.21 -12.58 -3.88
CA VAL A 9 -1.41 -11.57 -2.82
C VAL A 9 -1.26 -10.14 -3.35
N SER A 10 -0.26 -9.89 -4.20
CA SER A 10 -0.05 -8.61 -4.88
C SER A 10 -1.25 -8.14 -5.73
N GLN A 11 -1.91 -9.08 -6.43
CA GLN A 11 -3.12 -8.78 -7.19
C GLN A 11 -4.35 -8.59 -6.29
N GLN A 12 -4.44 -9.32 -5.18
CA GLN A 12 -5.48 -9.08 -4.17
C GLN A 12 -5.36 -7.66 -3.63
N GLN A 13 -4.15 -7.23 -3.27
CA GLN A 13 -3.86 -5.87 -2.80
C GLN A 13 -4.25 -4.80 -3.82
N MET A 14 -4.00 -5.04 -5.11
CA MET A 14 -4.45 -4.14 -6.17
C MET A 14 -5.98 -4.02 -6.25
N VAL A 15 -6.70 -5.13 -6.08
CA VAL A 15 -8.17 -5.14 -6.05
C VAL A 15 -8.70 -4.37 -4.83
N GLU A 16 -8.08 -4.54 -3.66
CA GLU A 16 -8.42 -3.81 -2.45
C GLU A 16 -8.23 -2.29 -2.63
N ILE A 17 -7.11 -1.88 -3.26
CA ILE A 17 -6.83 -0.47 -3.56
C ILE A 17 -7.83 0.08 -4.57
N ALA A 18 -8.13 -0.66 -5.64
CA ALA A 18 -9.14 -0.28 -6.62
C ALA A 18 -10.53 -0.11 -5.97
N ARG A 19 -10.89 -0.98 -5.02
CA ARG A 19 -12.13 -0.85 -4.24
C ARG A 19 -12.13 0.40 -3.37
N ALA A 20 -11.03 0.70 -2.68
CA ALA A 20 -10.91 1.91 -1.87
C ALA A 20 -11.07 3.19 -2.72
N LEU A 21 -10.46 3.21 -3.91
CA LEU A 21 -10.62 4.30 -4.87
C LEU A 21 -12.06 4.48 -5.36
N ALA A 22 -12.77 3.38 -5.61
CA ALA A 22 -14.17 3.40 -6.06
C ALA A 22 -15.13 3.98 -5.00
N HIS A 23 -14.73 4.01 -3.73
CA HIS A 23 -15.51 4.56 -2.61
C HIS A 23 -15.09 6.00 -2.23
N GLU A 24 -14.39 6.72 -3.10
CA GLU A 24 -13.95 8.10 -2.85
C GLU A 24 -13.12 8.24 -1.55
N ALA A 25 -12.35 7.21 -1.22
CA ALA A 25 -11.53 7.22 -0.01
C ALA A 25 -10.51 8.37 -0.06
N ARG A 26 -10.50 9.20 1.00
CA ARG A 26 -9.50 10.26 1.18
C ARG A 26 -8.26 9.80 1.94
N VAL A 27 -8.34 8.65 2.61
CA VAL A 27 -7.26 8.07 3.41
C VAL A 27 -7.23 6.56 3.19
N VAL A 28 -6.03 6.00 3.04
CA VAL A 28 -5.76 4.56 3.01
C VAL A 28 -4.76 4.24 4.12
N VAL A 29 -5.09 3.25 4.95
CA VAL A 29 -4.21 2.77 6.03
C VAL A 29 -3.67 1.40 5.63
N MET A 30 -2.35 1.24 5.73
CA MET A 30 -1.65 0.00 5.43
C MET A 30 -0.80 -0.40 6.63
N ASP A 31 -1.19 -1.48 7.30
CA ASP A 31 -0.49 -2.02 8.46
C ASP A 31 0.38 -3.22 8.04
N GLU A 32 1.70 -3.06 8.15
CA GLU A 32 2.74 -4.01 7.71
C GLU A 32 2.47 -4.69 6.35
N PRO A 33 2.20 -3.92 5.28
CA PRO A 33 1.66 -4.46 4.03
C PRO A 33 2.66 -5.29 3.21
N THR A 34 3.93 -5.32 3.59
CA THR A 34 5.03 -6.01 2.89
C THR A 34 5.50 -7.29 3.58
N SER A 35 4.88 -7.67 4.69
CA SER A 35 5.27 -8.86 5.49
C SER A 35 5.30 -10.16 4.68
N SER A 36 4.46 -10.27 3.66
CA SER A 36 4.33 -11.46 2.79
C SER A 36 4.72 -11.22 1.33
N LEU A 37 5.31 -10.06 1.01
CA LEU A 37 5.62 -9.67 -0.37
C LEU A 37 7.09 -9.94 -0.73
N THR A 38 7.32 -10.32 -1.99
CA THR A 38 8.66 -10.35 -2.58
C THR A 38 9.16 -8.93 -2.87
N PRO A 39 10.49 -8.69 -3.03
CA PRO A 39 11.03 -7.35 -3.32
C PRO A 39 10.43 -6.67 -4.56
N ASN A 40 10.11 -7.45 -5.59
CA ASN A 40 9.44 -6.94 -6.80
C ASN A 40 8.00 -6.50 -6.50
N GLU A 41 7.28 -7.24 -5.65
CA GLU A 41 5.92 -6.89 -5.23
C GLU A 41 5.89 -5.68 -4.30
N VAL A 42 6.90 -5.53 -3.43
CA VAL A 42 7.09 -4.31 -2.62
C VAL A 42 7.29 -3.09 -3.53
N SER A 43 8.14 -3.22 -4.55
CA SER A 43 8.36 -2.14 -5.53
C SER A 43 7.07 -1.74 -6.25
N LEU A 44 6.25 -2.74 -6.65
CA LEU A 44 4.94 -2.49 -7.24
C LEU A 44 4.00 -1.78 -6.26
N LEU A 45 3.94 -2.22 -5.00
CA LEU A 45 3.15 -1.57 -3.96
C LEU A 45 3.55 -0.10 -3.81
N PHE A 46 4.84 0.22 -3.80
CA PHE A 46 5.33 1.59 -3.70
C PHE A 46 4.90 2.45 -4.89
N THR A 47 4.91 1.91 -6.11
CA THR A 47 4.36 2.59 -7.29
C THR A 47 2.88 2.92 -7.10
N VAL A 48 2.10 2.02 -6.51
CA VAL A 48 0.68 2.27 -6.23
C VAL A 48 0.50 3.34 -5.16
N ILE A 49 1.25 3.27 -4.06
CA ILE A 49 1.21 4.28 -2.99
C ILE A 49 1.50 5.67 -3.56
N ARG A 50 2.55 5.80 -4.38
CA ARG A 50 2.88 7.07 -5.05
C ARG A 50 1.75 7.58 -5.95
N ARG A 51 1.06 6.68 -6.65
CA ARG A 51 -0.11 7.04 -7.47
C ARG A 51 -1.29 7.50 -6.62
N LEU A 52 -1.57 6.85 -5.49
CA LEU A 52 -2.62 7.28 -4.56
C LEU A 52 -2.34 8.68 -4.01
N ALA A 53 -1.09 8.93 -3.58
CA ALA A 53 -0.66 10.25 -3.12
C ALA A 53 -0.83 11.32 -4.21
N ALA A 54 -0.48 11.01 -5.46
CA ALA A 54 -0.67 11.92 -6.61
C ALA A 54 -2.14 12.24 -6.90
N LEU A 55 -3.07 11.37 -6.50
CA LEU A 55 -4.51 11.61 -6.59
C LEU A 55 -5.07 12.39 -5.38
N GLY A 56 -4.21 12.85 -4.46
CA GLY A 56 -4.60 13.60 -3.27
C GLY A 56 -5.10 12.72 -2.12
N ILE A 57 -4.86 11.42 -2.18
CA ILE A 57 -5.27 10.46 -1.14
C ILE A 57 -4.13 10.30 -0.15
N ALA A 58 -4.41 10.50 1.13
CA ALA A 58 -3.42 10.31 2.18
C ALA A 58 -3.17 8.81 2.41
N VAL A 59 -1.91 8.40 2.53
CA VAL A 59 -1.53 7.03 2.85
C VAL A 59 -0.84 7.01 4.20
N LEU A 60 -1.41 6.27 5.16
CA LEU A 60 -0.75 5.94 6.42
C LEU A 60 -0.11 4.56 6.28
N TYR A 61 1.22 4.54 6.30
CA TYR A 61 2.01 3.31 6.16
C TYR A 61 2.68 2.98 7.49
N VAL A 62 2.37 1.80 8.04
CA VAL A 62 2.97 1.29 9.28
C VAL A 62 3.92 0.16 8.92
N SER A 63 5.18 0.28 9.33
CA SER A 63 6.20 -0.75 9.12
C SER A 63 7.33 -0.59 10.12
N HIS A 64 7.91 -1.71 10.52
CA HIS A 64 9.17 -1.75 11.29
C HIS A 64 10.42 -1.79 10.38
N LYS A 65 10.24 -1.88 9.06
CA LYS A 65 11.33 -1.92 8.08
C LYS A 65 11.70 -0.50 7.64
N LEU A 66 12.80 0.03 8.18
CA LEU A 66 13.19 1.43 7.96
C LEU A 66 13.51 1.77 6.51
N ASP A 67 14.08 0.83 5.73
CA ASP A 67 14.38 1.04 4.31
C ASP A 67 13.10 1.35 3.51
N GLU A 68 11.99 0.70 3.85
CA GLU A 68 10.69 0.97 3.23
C GLU A 68 10.16 2.35 3.63
N VAL A 69 10.24 2.67 4.93
CA VAL A 69 9.78 3.96 5.46
C VAL A 69 10.52 5.11 4.76
N PHE A 70 11.84 5.04 4.65
CA PHE A 70 12.63 6.09 4.01
C PHE A 70 12.40 6.19 2.50
N GLU A 71 12.02 5.11 1.84
CA GLU A 71 11.74 5.09 0.40
C GLU A 71 10.40 5.75 0.02
N ILE A 72 9.37 5.67 0.88
CA ILE A 72 8.02 6.14 0.52
C ILE A 72 7.46 7.28 1.37
N ALA A 73 7.94 7.49 2.59
CA ALA A 73 7.29 8.38 3.53
C ALA A 73 7.65 9.85 3.25
N ALA A 74 6.63 10.69 3.08
CA ALA A 74 6.80 12.14 3.09
C ALA A 74 6.98 12.70 4.51
N THR A 75 6.47 11.99 5.52
CA THR A 75 6.59 12.36 6.94
C THR A 75 6.62 11.08 7.76
N VAL A 76 7.47 11.05 8.78
CA VAL A 76 7.68 9.88 9.65
C VAL A 76 7.34 10.25 11.08
N ASN A 77 6.54 9.40 11.74
CA ASN A 77 6.25 9.51 13.16
C ASN A 77 6.73 8.23 13.87
N VAL A 78 7.35 8.38 15.04
CA VAL A 78 7.82 7.25 15.85
C VAL A 78 6.97 7.18 17.12
N LEU A 79 6.31 6.04 17.33
CA LEU A 79 5.56 5.75 18.54
C LEU A 79 6.49 4.98 19.51
N ARG A 80 6.51 5.36 20.80
CA ARG A 80 7.32 4.75 21.85
C ARG A 80 6.47 4.34 23.04
#